data_AF-A0A6B3IMH7-F1
#
_entry.id   AF-A0A6B3IMH7-F1
#
_cell.length_a   1.000
_cell.length_b   1.000
_cell.length_c   1.000
_cell.angle_alpha   90.00
_cell.angle_beta   90.00
_cell.angle_gamma   90.00
#
_symmetry.space_group_name_H-M   'P 1'
#
loop_
_entity.id
_entity.type
_entity.pdbx_description
1 polymer ?
#
loop_
_entity_poly.entity_id
_entity_poly.type
_entity_poly.pdbx_seq_one_letter_code
_entity_poly.pdbx_strand_id
1 'polypeptide(L)'
;RTLPGVGPATGDHLRRAGMTTVHDLAEAGEAELVRLVGKAHGHGLYRMALGLDDRPVVAERDAKSVSVEDTFDVDLHDRVRVRAEVERLAVRCVERLRSADRSGRTVVLKVRRYDFSTLTRSETLRGPTDDPTVVREAAARLLEAVDTTGGVRLLGVGVTW
;
A
#
# COMPACT_ATOMS: atom_id res chain seq x y z
N ARG A 1 20.14 5.10 11.89
CA ARG A 1 18.76 4.77 11.43
C ARG A 1 18.00 4.14 12.60
N THR A 2 17.71 4.96 13.62
CA THR A 2 17.25 4.44 14.93
C THR A 2 15.81 4.87 15.23
N LEU A 3 15.33 5.97 14.64
CA LEU A 3 13.97 6.46 14.85
C LEU A 3 12.95 5.64 14.04
N PRO A 4 11.89 5.11 14.70
CA PRO A 4 10.78 4.46 14.02
C PRO A 4 10.16 5.38 12.95
N GLY A 5 9.78 4.80 11.81
CA GLY A 5 9.20 5.56 10.68
C GLY A 5 10.22 6.21 9.75
N VAL A 6 11.51 6.29 10.11
CA VAL A 6 12.57 6.79 9.20
C VAL A 6 13.13 5.65 8.35
N GLY A 7 12.55 5.47 7.16
CA GLY A 7 13.04 4.55 6.13
C GLY A 7 14.27 5.07 5.38
N PRO A 8 14.86 4.28 4.45
CA PRO A 8 16.02 4.69 3.64
C PRO A 8 15.82 6.04 2.92
N ALA A 9 14.70 6.22 2.24
CA ALA A 9 14.40 7.44 1.49
C ALA A 9 14.35 8.70 2.37
N THR A 10 13.62 8.63 3.49
CA THR A 10 13.58 9.72 4.48
C THR A 10 14.97 9.98 5.06
N GLY A 11 15.71 8.92 5.40
CA GLY A 11 17.07 9.04 5.92
C GLY A 11 18.05 9.68 4.93
N ASP A 12 17.95 9.37 3.64
CA ASP A 12 18.73 10.03 2.58
C ASP A 12 18.37 11.52 2.47
N HIS A 13 17.08 11.86 2.53
CA HIS A 13 16.64 13.25 2.48
C HIS A 13 17.24 14.06 3.65
N LEU A 14 17.13 13.54 4.88
CA LEU A 14 17.69 14.18 6.07
C LEU A 14 19.21 14.32 5.98
N ARG A 15 19.92 13.29 5.54
CA ARG A 15 21.38 13.35 5.33
C ARG A 15 21.80 14.42 4.33
N ARG A 16 21.07 14.56 3.22
CA ARG A 16 21.32 15.62 2.22
C ARG A 16 21.11 17.02 2.80
N ALA A 17 20.25 17.14 3.81
CA ALA A 17 20.05 18.37 4.58
C ALA A 17 21.07 18.55 5.73
N GLY A 18 22.10 17.69 5.83
CA GLY A 18 23.13 17.77 6.87
C GLY A 18 22.74 17.11 8.20
N MET A 19 21.56 16.53 8.30
CA MET A 19 21.07 15.92 9.53
C MET A 19 21.40 14.43 9.55
N THR A 20 22.33 14.04 10.43
CA THR A 20 22.83 12.66 10.54
C THR A 20 22.54 12.05 11.91
N THR A 21 22.32 12.87 12.94
CA THR A 21 22.05 12.46 14.32
C THR A 21 20.66 12.91 14.78
N VAL A 22 20.17 12.29 15.86
CA VAL A 22 18.92 12.70 16.54
C VAL A 22 19.03 14.12 17.11
N HIS A 23 20.23 14.53 17.51
CA HIS A 23 20.48 15.88 18.00
C HIS A 23 20.28 16.91 16.89
N ASP A 24 20.80 16.66 15.68
CA ASP A 24 20.65 17.55 14.52
C ASP A 24 19.16 17.78 14.18
N LEU A 25 18.34 16.73 14.31
CA LEU A 25 16.89 16.79 14.12
C LEU A 25 16.21 17.68 15.18
N ALA A 26 16.64 17.58 16.43
CA ALA A 26 16.10 18.39 17.52
C ALA A 26 16.50 19.87 17.37
N GLU A 27 17.76 20.15 16.98
CA GLU A 27 18.26 21.52 16.75
C GLU A 27 17.61 22.19 15.53
N ALA A 28 17.35 21.43 14.46
CA ALA A 28 16.69 21.95 13.26
C ALA A 28 15.29 22.52 13.55
N GLY A 29 14.61 21.98 14.57
CA GLY A 29 13.28 22.41 14.99
C GLY A 29 12.15 21.87 14.10
N GLU A 30 10.93 21.94 14.63
CA GLU A 30 9.75 21.34 14.00
C GLU A 30 9.47 21.90 12.59
N ALA A 31 9.59 23.21 12.43
CA ALA A 31 9.28 23.89 11.17
C ALA A 31 10.15 23.38 10.01
N GLU A 32 11.43 23.16 10.28
CA GLU A 32 12.39 22.66 9.29
C GLU A 32 12.10 21.21 8.93
N LEU A 33 11.79 20.36 9.92
CA LEU A 33 11.42 18.97 9.66
C LEU A 33 10.10 18.87 8.88
N VAL A 34 9.11 19.68 9.22
CA VAL A 34 7.86 19.76 8.45
C VAL A 34 8.10 20.23 7.01
N ARG A 35 9.04 21.16 6.80
CA ARG A 35 9.43 21.62 5.46
C ARG A 35 10.10 20.52 4.65
N LEU A 36 10.99 19.73 5.27
CA LEU A 36 11.76 18.68 4.60
C LEU A 36 10.92 17.43 4.29
N VAL A 37 10.13 16.95 5.25
CA VAL A 37 9.45 15.63 5.16
C VAL A 37 7.92 15.72 5.20
N GLY A 38 7.36 16.94 5.19
CA GLY A 38 5.93 17.19 5.20
C GLY A 38 5.30 17.12 6.59
N LYS A 39 4.11 17.72 6.74
CA LYS A 39 3.40 17.84 8.04
C LYS A 39 3.19 16.49 8.75
N ALA A 40 2.74 15.48 8.01
CA ALA A 40 2.40 14.18 8.56
C ALA A 40 3.61 13.48 9.20
N HIS A 41 4.80 13.67 8.67
CA HIS A 41 6.01 13.03 9.16
C HIS A 41 6.84 13.95 10.07
N GLY A 42 6.96 15.24 9.72
CA GLY A 42 7.84 16.20 10.38
C GLY A 42 7.47 16.45 11.84
N HIS A 43 6.17 16.57 12.16
CA HIS A 43 5.73 16.76 13.55
C HIS A 43 6.12 15.58 14.44
N GLY A 44 5.81 14.35 13.98
CA GLY A 44 6.16 13.13 14.71
C GLY A 44 7.67 12.94 14.82
N LEU A 45 8.42 13.26 13.76
CA LEU A 45 9.87 13.15 13.73
C LEU A 45 10.53 14.10 14.74
N TYR A 46 10.05 15.35 14.84
CA TYR A 46 10.52 16.32 15.83
C TYR A 46 10.26 15.83 17.26
N ARG A 47 9.03 15.40 17.56
CA ARG A 47 8.67 14.86 18.89
C ARG A 47 9.53 13.65 19.26
N MET A 48 9.75 12.73 18.32
CA MET A 48 10.65 11.59 18.55
C MET A 48 12.10 12.02 18.80
N ALA A 49 12.59 13.07 18.14
CA ALA A 49 13.92 13.60 18.40
C ALA A 49 14.07 14.19 19.81
N LEU A 50 12.96 14.67 20.39
CA LEU A 50 12.87 15.11 21.78
C LEU A 50 12.53 14.00 22.77
N GLY A 51 12.39 12.75 22.32
CA GLY A 51 11.97 11.62 23.16
C GLY A 51 10.51 11.67 23.62
N LEU A 52 9.66 12.44 22.92
CA LEU A 52 8.25 12.61 23.24
C LEU A 52 7.39 11.66 22.38
N ASP A 53 6.85 10.61 23.01
CA ASP A 53 5.88 9.72 22.39
C ASP A 53 4.77 9.38 23.41
N ASP A 54 3.62 10.02 23.26
CA ASP A 54 2.42 9.86 24.09
C ASP A 54 1.39 8.91 23.47
N ARG A 55 1.75 8.24 22.37
CA ARG A 55 0.83 7.34 21.69
C ARG A 55 0.56 6.12 22.58
N PRO A 56 -0.71 5.77 22.81
CA PRO A 56 -1.03 4.59 23.60
C PRO A 56 -0.64 3.32 22.86
N VAL A 57 -0.36 2.25 23.60
CA VAL A 57 -0.32 0.91 23.05
C VAL A 57 -1.75 0.54 22.67
N VAL A 58 -1.99 0.33 21.38
CA VAL A 58 -3.29 -0.08 20.84
C VAL A 58 -3.18 -1.55 20.45
N ALA A 59 -3.80 -2.42 21.25
CA ALA A 59 -3.75 -3.88 21.06
C ALA A 59 -4.55 -4.33 19.84
N GLU A 60 -5.67 -3.66 19.54
CA GLU A 60 -6.57 -3.99 18.46
C GLU A 60 -6.65 -2.83 17.45
N ARG A 61 -6.39 -3.13 16.18
CA ARG A 61 -6.64 -2.21 15.08
C ARG A 61 -7.63 -2.83 14.14
N ASP A 62 -8.73 -2.13 13.89
CA ASP A 62 -9.61 -2.44 12.78
C ASP A 62 -8.84 -2.33 11.47
N ALA A 63 -8.80 -3.44 10.73
CA ALA A 63 -8.35 -3.43 9.36
C ALA A 63 -9.24 -2.45 8.56
N LYS A 64 -8.64 -1.78 7.58
CA LYS A 64 -9.34 -0.88 6.64
C LYS A 64 -9.45 -1.47 5.23
N SER A 65 -8.87 -2.65 5.05
CA SER A 65 -8.77 -3.34 3.77
C SER A 65 -8.39 -4.80 3.97
N VAL A 66 -8.80 -5.65 3.02
CA VAL A 66 -8.23 -6.98 2.80
C VAL A 66 -7.60 -6.97 1.41
N SER A 67 -6.40 -7.57 1.26
CA SER A 67 -5.79 -7.78 -0.05
C SER A 67 -5.03 -9.09 -0.13
N VAL A 68 -4.93 -9.62 -1.34
CA VAL A 68 -4.15 -10.81 -1.68
C VAL A 68 -3.30 -10.46 -2.89
N GLU A 69 -2.01 -10.75 -2.83
CA GLU A 69 -1.10 -10.55 -3.95
C GLU A 69 -0.14 -11.73 -4.06
N ASP A 70 0.18 -12.09 -5.30
CA ASP A 70 1.15 -13.13 -5.62
C ASP A 70 2.24 -12.53 -6.52
N THR A 71 3.50 -12.82 -6.18
CA THR A 71 4.66 -12.53 -7.04
C THR A 71 5.00 -13.79 -7.81
N PHE A 72 5.17 -13.68 -9.12
CA PHE A 72 5.46 -14.82 -9.98
C PHE A 72 6.97 -15.01 -10.14
N ASP A 73 7.42 -16.27 -10.20
CA ASP A 73 8.84 -16.60 -10.42
C ASP A 73 9.31 -16.14 -11.80
N VAL A 74 8.43 -16.31 -12.80
CA VAL A 74 8.61 -15.89 -14.19
C VAL A 74 7.50 -14.92 -14.56
N ASP A 75 7.85 -13.84 -15.24
CA ASP A 75 6.92 -12.79 -15.62
C ASP A 75 5.84 -13.32 -16.56
N LEU A 76 4.59 -12.93 -16.29
CA LEU A 76 3.43 -13.35 -17.08
C LEU A 76 3.27 -12.43 -18.29
N HIS A 77 3.45 -12.99 -19.50
CA HIS A 77 3.22 -12.29 -20.77
C HIS A 77 1.88 -12.67 -21.42
N ASP A 78 1.31 -13.81 -21.05
CA ASP A 78 0.03 -14.27 -21.58
C ASP A 78 -1.14 -13.56 -20.89
N ARG A 79 -1.92 -12.81 -21.68
CA ARG A 79 -3.10 -12.08 -21.21
C ARG A 79 -4.18 -13.00 -20.64
N VAL A 80 -4.34 -14.21 -21.19
CA VAL A 80 -5.32 -15.19 -20.68
C VAL A 80 -4.91 -15.63 -19.28
N ARG A 81 -3.63 -15.95 -19.10
CA ARG A 81 -3.08 -16.30 -17.79
C ARG A 81 -3.18 -15.15 -16.79
N VAL A 82 -2.85 -13.92 -17.19
CA VAL A 82 -2.99 -12.73 -16.33
C VAL A 82 -4.44 -12.58 -15.85
N ARG A 83 -5.42 -12.71 -16.76
CA ARG A 83 -6.84 -12.65 -16.39
C ARG A 83 -7.21 -13.74 -15.39
N ALA A 84 -6.83 -15.00 -15.66
CA ALA A 84 -7.12 -16.12 -14.78
C ALA A 84 -6.53 -15.91 -13.37
N GLU A 85 -5.31 -15.36 -13.28
CA GLU A 85 -4.70 -15.04 -11.98
C GLU A 85 -5.44 -13.92 -11.24
N VAL A 86 -5.90 -12.87 -11.93
CA VAL A 86 -6.73 -11.83 -11.32
C VAL A 86 -8.04 -12.42 -10.78
N GLU A 87 -8.70 -13.29 -11.54
CA GLU A 87 -9.94 -13.94 -11.11
C GLU A 87 -9.70 -14.81 -9.86
N ARG A 88 -8.62 -15.60 -9.85
CA ARG A 88 -8.24 -16.42 -8.69
C ARG A 88 -7.93 -15.56 -7.45
N LEU A 89 -7.23 -14.45 -7.62
CA LEU A 89 -6.92 -13.51 -6.53
C LEU A 89 -8.17 -12.81 -6.00
N ALA A 90 -9.13 -12.47 -6.86
CA ALA A 90 -10.40 -11.88 -6.45
C ALA A 90 -11.20 -12.84 -5.55
N VAL A 91 -11.29 -14.12 -5.92
CA VAL A 91 -11.95 -15.16 -5.10
C VAL A 91 -11.26 -15.29 -3.74
N ARG A 92 -9.93 -15.44 -3.71
CA ARG A 92 -9.15 -15.52 -2.46
C ARG A 92 -9.30 -14.28 -1.57
N CYS A 93 -9.39 -13.10 -2.19
CA CYS A 93 -9.62 -11.85 -1.46
C CYS A 93 -10.99 -11.85 -0.77
N VAL A 94 -12.02 -12.31 -1.47
CA VAL A 94 -13.37 -12.42 -0.90
C VAL A 94 -13.45 -13.49 0.18
N GLU A 95 -12.79 -14.63 0.03
CA GLU A 95 -12.70 -15.65 1.08
C GLU A 95 -12.12 -15.07 2.38
N ARG A 96 -11.04 -14.29 2.27
CA ARG A 96 -10.45 -13.58 3.42
C ARG A 96 -11.37 -12.52 3.99
N LEU A 97 -12.06 -11.78 3.14
CA LEU A 97 -13.02 -10.75 3.55
C LEU A 97 -14.16 -11.36 4.38
N ARG A 98 -14.71 -12.49 3.92
CA ARG A 98 -15.74 -13.27 4.61
C ARG A 98 -15.24 -13.88 5.92
N SER A 99 -14.03 -14.42 5.95
CA SER A 99 -13.45 -14.97 7.19
C SER A 99 -13.27 -13.92 8.29
N ALA A 100 -13.21 -12.64 7.90
CA ALA A 100 -13.10 -11.51 8.82
C ALA A 100 -14.47 -10.88 9.16
N ASP A 101 -15.58 -11.45 8.68
CA ASP A 101 -16.93 -10.89 8.80
C ASP A 101 -17.00 -9.41 8.34
N ARG A 102 -16.36 -9.14 7.21
CA ARG A 102 -16.31 -7.82 6.58
C ARG A 102 -16.93 -7.86 5.19
N SER A 103 -17.33 -6.68 4.73
CA SER A 103 -17.61 -6.38 3.33
C SER A 103 -16.98 -5.03 3.01
N GLY A 104 -16.74 -4.74 1.73
CA GLY A 104 -16.18 -3.44 1.34
C GLY A 104 -16.66 -3.00 -0.02
N ARG A 105 -16.45 -1.72 -0.33
CA ARG A 105 -17.05 -1.08 -1.51
C ARG A 105 -16.05 -0.72 -2.59
N THR A 106 -14.75 -0.64 -2.27
CA THR A 106 -13.73 -0.25 -3.25
C THR A 106 -12.85 -1.44 -3.57
N VAL A 107 -12.90 -1.89 -4.82
CA VAL A 107 -12.04 -2.94 -5.35
C VAL A 107 -10.77 -2.28 -5.89
N VAL A 108 -9.61 -2.86 -5.57
CA VAL A 108 -8.29 -2.36 -5.95
C VAL A 108 -7.54 -3.46 -6.70
N LEU A 109 -7.04 -3.13 -7.89
CA LEU A 109 -6.11 -3.96 -8.65
C LEU A 109 -4.71 -3.35 -8.58
N LYS A 110 -3.74 -4.14 -8.12
CA LYS A 110 -2.31 -3.84 -8.17
C LYS A 110 -1.65 -4.70 -9.24
N VAL A 111 -0.87 -4.07 -10.10
CA VAL A 111 -0.04 -4.74 -11.11
C VAL A 111 1.38 -4.22 -10.97
N ARG A 112 2.35 -5.13 -10.77
CA ARG A 112 3.77 -4.80 -10.91
C ARG A 112 4.29 -5.39 -12.20
N ARG A 113 4.95 -4.56 -13.00
CA ARG A 113 5.55 -4.95 -14.28
C ARG A 113 6.96 -5.53 -14.07
N TYR A 114 7.51 -6.11 -15.14
CA TYR A 114 8.87 -6.66 -15.21
C TYR A 114 9.97 -5.66 -14.78
N ASP A 115 9.77 -4.37 -15.03
CA ASP A 115 10.66 -3.27 -14.66
C ASP A 115 10.46 -2.80 -13.20
N PHE A 116 9.69 -3.55 -12.41
CA PHE A 116 9.29 -3.25 -11.02
C PHE A 116 8.43 -1.99 -10.85
N SER A 117 8.02 -1.33 -11.94
CA SER A 117 7.02 -0.25 -11.87
C SER A 117 5.69 -0.82 -11.40
N THR A 118 5.01 -0.08 -10.52
CA THR A 118 3.74 -0.51 -9.91
C THR A 118 2.61 0.40 -10.37
N LEU A 119 1.56 -0.22 -10.90
CA LEU A 119 0.30 0.43 -11.27
C LEU A 119 -0.80 -0.04 -10.34
N THR A 120 -1.58 0.93 -9.86
CA THR A 120 -2.78 0.66 -9.08
C THR A 120 -3.99 1.28 -9.77
N ARG A 121 -5.08 0.52 -9.84
CA ARG A 121 -6.40 0.97 -10.30
C ARG A 121 -7.43 0.58 -9.26
N SER A 122 -8.48 1.39 -9.11
CA SER A 122 -9.55 1.09 -8.17
C SER A 122 -10.91 1.51 -8.70
N GLU A 123 -11.94 0.74 -8.35
CA GLU A 123 -13.34 1.02 -8.65
C GLU A 123 -14.12 1.03 -7.33
N THR A 124 -14.92 2.08 -7.09
CA THR A 124 -15.84 2.12 -5.94
C THR A 124 -17.25 1.77 -6.42
N LEU A 125 -17.80 0.72 -5.82
CA LEU A 125 -19.12 0.17 -6.11
C LEU A 125 -20.22 0.97 -5.39
N ARG A 126 -21.47 0.77 -5.81
CA ARG A 126 -22.65 1.45 -5.24
C ARG A 126 -22.95 1.02 -3.79
N GLY A 127 -22.56 -0.18 -3.41
CA GLY A 127 -22.74 -0.72 -2.07
C GLY A 127 -21.57 -1.62 -1.69
N PRO A 128 -21.40 -1.90 -0.38
CA PRO A 128 -20.42 -2.88 0.06
C PRO A 128 -20.78 -4.27 -0.46
N THR A 129 -19.77 -5.06 -0.77
CA THR A 129 -19.91 -6.43 -1.27
C THR A 129 -18.86 -7.34 -0.66
N ASP A 130 -19.25 -8.58 -0.49
CA ASP A 130 -18.40 -9.75 -0.27
C ASP A 130 -18.74 -10.84 -1.30
N ASP A 131 -19.32 -10.46 -2.45
CA ASP A 131 -19.65 -11.40 -3.53
C ASP A 131 -18.43 -11.58 -4.45
N PRO A 132 -17.91 -12.82 -4.60
CA PRO A 132 -16.77 -13.10 -5.47
C PRO A 132 -17.02 -12.74 -6.94
N THR A 133 -18.27 -12.85 -7.42
CA THR A 133 -18.65 -12.49 -8.79
C THR A 133 -18.48 -10.99 -9.01
N VAL A 134 -19.01 -10.18 -8.08
CA VAL A 134 -18.94 -8.71 -8.17
C VAL A 134 -17.49 -8.23 -8.11
N VAL A 135 -16.68 -8.76 -7.19
CA VAL A 135 -15.26 -8.38 -7.04
C VAL A 135 -14.45 -8.82 -8.27
N ARG A 136 -14.70 -10.03 -8.80
CA ARG A 136 -14.05 -10.53 -10.02
C ARG A 136 -14.35 -9.63 -11.22
N GLU A 137 -15.61 -9.27 -11.43
CA GLU A 137 -16.00 -8.42 -12.56
C GLU A 137 -15.40 -7.02 -12.46
N ALA A 138 -15.36 -6.43 -11.26
CA ALA A 138 -14.70 -5.15 -11.03
C ALA A 138 -13.19 -5.25 -11.28
N ALA A 139 -12.52 -6.28 -10.76
CA ALA A 139 -11.10 -6.51 -11.00
C ALA A 139 -10.78 -6.72 -12.49
N ALA A 140 -11.64 -7.43 -13.23
CA ALA A 140 -11.52 -7.60 -14.67
C ALA A 140 -11.64 -6.27 -15.43
N ARG A 141 -12.63 -5.43 -15.09
CA ARG A 141 -12.75 -4.07 -15.67
C ARG A 141 -11.51 -3.22 -15.39
N LEU A 142 -10.98 -3.28 -14.16
CA LEU A 142 -9.76 -2.57 -13.79
C LEU A 142 -8.54 -3.06 -14.58
N LEU A 143 -8.48 -4.36 -14.88
CA LEU A 143 -7.39 -4.95 -15.67
C LEU A 143 -7.38 -4.43 -17.12
N GLU A 144 -8.55 -4.21 -17.73
CA GLU A 144 -8.62 -3.63 -19.09
C GLU A 144 -7.99 -2.23 -19.17
N ALA A 145 -7.94 -1.50 -18.06
CA ALA A 145 -7.32 -0.17 -17.97
C ALA A 145 -5.80 -0.21 -17.69
N VAL A 146 -5.18 -1.40 -17.71
CA VAL A 146 -3.75 -1.59 -17.43
C VAL A 146 -3.08 -2.25 -18.64
N ASP A 147 -2.02 -1.62 -19.14
CA ASP A 147 -1.16 -2.26 -20.14
C ASP A 147 -0.23 -3.28 -19.46
N THR A 148 -0.38 -4.55 -19.85
CA THR A 148 0.39 -5.70 -19.35
C THR A 148 1.35 -6.27 -20.39
N THR A 149 1.54 -5.58 -21.53
CA THR A 149 2.28 -6.11 -22.69
C THR A 149 3.76 -6.40 -22.39
N GLY A 150 4.37 -5.62 -21.49
CA GLY A 150 5.77 -5.82 -21.08
C GLY A 150 6.03 -7.02 -20.18
N GLY A 151 4.99 -7.69 -19.67
CA GLY A 151 5.11 -8.75 -18.68
C GLY A 151 4.77 -8.28 -17.27
N VAL A 152 4.15 -9.19 -16.51
CA VAL A 152 3.65 -8.93 -15.16
C VAL A 152 4.41 -9.77 -14.14
N ARG A 153 5.03 -9.11 -13.17
CA ARG A 153 5.81 -9.72 -12.08
C ARG A 153 4.95 -10.03 -10.85
N LEU A 154 3.96 -9.19 -10.56
CA LEU A 154 3.04 -9.37 -9.43
C LEU A 154 1.65 -8.88 -9.79
N LEU A 155 0.63 -9.62 -9.33
CA LEU A 155 -0.77 -9.23 -9.34
C LEU A 155 -1.31 -9.21 -7.92
N GLY A 156 -2.16 -8.24 -7.62
CA GLY A 156 -2.86 -8.16 -6.35
C GLY A 156 -4.28 -7.64 -6.50
N VAL A 157 -5.20 -8.23 -5.75
CA VAL A 157 -6.58 -7.75 -5.63
C VAL A 157 -6.85 -7.41 -4.17
N GLY A 158 -7.49 -6.29 -3.92
CA GLY A 158 -7.90 -5.85 -2.59
C GLY A 158 -9.31 -5.27 -2.58
N VAL A 159 -9.91 -5.27 -1.39
CA VAL A 159 -11.20 -4.65 -1.09
C VAL A 159 -11.03 -3.75 0.14
N THR A 160 -11.51 -2.52 0.07
CA THR A 160 -11.47 -1.54 1.17
C THR A 160 -12.87 -1.06 1.55
N TRP A 161 -13.03 -0.64 2.81
CA TRP A 161 -14.28 -0.14 3.39
C TRP A 161 -14.12 1.24 4.03
#